data_AF-A0A4Q3F382-F1
#
_entry.id   AF-A0A4Q3F382-F1
#
_cell.length_a   1.000
_cell.length_b   1.000
_cell.length_c   1.000
_cell.angle_alpha   90.00
_cell.angle_beta   90.00
_cell.angle_gamma   90.00
#
_symmetry.space_group_name_H-M   'P 1'
#
loop_
_entity.id
_entity.type
_entity.pdbx_description
1 polymer ?
#
loop_
_entity_poly.entity_id
_entity_poly.type
_entity_poly.pdbx_seq_one_letter_code
_entity_poly.pdbx_strand_id
1 'polypeptide(L)'
;MLFPWVALFHIGLFVYLVLDYAGSEPITSPLWLQTVYMLLYAGAWLFVCDMKRWAAFVYIGLTSISIVLQLTMKAGYAKDMYTDMMFPVNILFCFFVLFYYKRFE
;
A
#
# COMPACT_ATOMS: atom_id res chain seq x y z
N MET A 1 -1.13 14.52 -13.45
CA MET A 1 0.27 14.79 -13.03
C MET A 1 0.61 14.31 -11.62
N LEU A 2 -0.36 14.09 -10.72
CA LEU A 2 -0.10 13.66 -9.33
C LEU A 2 0.22 12.16 -9.17
N PHE A 3 -0.18 11.33 -10.14
CA PHE A 3 -0.05 9.87 -10.09
C PHE A 3 1.39 9.33 -9.97
N PRO A 4 2.39 9.82 -10.74
CA PRO A 4 3.77 9.36 -10.63
C PRO A 4 4.39 9.70 -9.27
N TRP A 5 3.98 10.81 -8.65
CA TRP A 5 4.45 11.20 -7.32
C TRP A 5 3.98 10.24 -6.24
N VAL A 6 2.76 9.72 -6.37
CA VAL A 6 2.25 8.71 -5.44
C VAL A 6 2.97 7.37 -5.64
N ALA A 7 3.33 6.99 -6.88
CA ALA A 7 4.19 5.81 -7.09
C ALA A 7 5.56 5.98 -6.42
N LEU A 8 6.20 7.14 -6.62
CA LEU A 8 7.49 7.46 -6.00
C LEU A 8 7.40 7.49 -4.47
N PHE A 9 6.30 7.98 -3.92
CA PHE A 9 6.04 7.94 -2.48
C PHE A 9 6.02 6.52 -1.93
N HIS A 10 5.30 5.60 -2.60
CA HIS A 10 5.26 4.20 -2.17
C HIS A 10 6.63 3.52 -2.30
N ILE A 11 7.38 3.82 -3.37
CA ILE A 11 8.75 3.30 -3.58
C ILE A 11 9.71 3.83 -2.50
N GLY A 12 9.65 5.12 -2.18
CA GLY A 12 10.48 5.73 -1.14
C GLY A 12 10.24 5.12 0.23
N LEU A 13 8.97 4.89 0.58
CA LEU A 13 8.59 4.20 1.81
C LEU A 13 9.02 2.73 1.83
N PHE A 14 8.91 2.03 0.69
CA PHE A 14 9.43 0.67 0.58
C PHE A 14 10.94 0.63 0.85
N VAL A 15 11.72 1.52 0.24
CA VAL A 15 13.17 1.60 0.46
C VAL A 15 13.49 1.93 1.92
N TYR A 16 12.76 2.87 2.53
CA TYR A 16 12.90 3.20 3.94
C TYR A 16 12.66 1.99 4.85
N LEU A 17 11.56 1.26 4.66
CA LEU A 17 11.24 0.05 5.43
C LEU A 17 12.29 -1.06 5.23
N VAL A 18 12.78 -1.25 4.01
CA VAL A 18 13.84 -2.23 3.73
C VAL A 18 15.12 -1.86 4.48
N LEU A 19 15.52 -0.59 4.48
CA LEU A 19 16.74 -0.14 5.16
C LEU A 19 16.61 -0.25 6.68
N ASP A 20 15.44 0.06 7.23
CA ASP A 20 15.17 -0.02 8.67
C ASP A 20 15.17 -1.47 9.17
N TYR A 21 14.54 -2.39 8.42
CA TYR A 21 14.45 -3.80 8.82
C TYR A 21 15.69 -4.62 8.48
N ALA A 22 16.43 -4.29 7.41
CA ALA A 22 17.64 -5.03 7.02
C ALA A 22 18.75 -5.02 8.08
N GLY A 23 18.80 -4.00 8.95
CA GLY A 23 19.76 -3.90 10.04
C GLY A 23 19.29 -4.45 11.39
N SER A 24 17.98 -4.64 11.56
CA SER A 24 17.35 -4.74 12.89
C SER A 24 16.60 -6.05 13.10
N GLU A 25 16.04 -6.63 12.04
CA GLU A 25 15.06 -7.71 12.13
C GLU A 25 15.41 -8.90 11.23
N PRO A 26 15.28 -10.14 11.71
CA PRO A 26 15.47 -11.31 10.85
C PRO A 26 14.42 -11.33 9.72
N ILE A 27 14.79 -11.83 8.54
CA ILE A 27 13.90 -11.92 7.35
C ILE A 27 12.61 -12.71 7.63
N THR A 28 12.62 -13.60 8.62
CA THR A 28 11.44 -14.37 9.07
C THR A 28 10.50 -13.58 9.98
N SER A 29 10.87 -12.35 10.36
CA SER A 29 10.05 -11.48 11.21
C SER A 29 8.77 -11.08 10.45
N PRO A 30 7.60 -11.12 11.10
CA PRO A 30 6.34 -10.74 10.47
C PRO A 30 6.37 -9.28 9.99
N LEU A 31 7.24 -8.41 10.53
CA LEU A 31 7.41 -7.02 10.09
C LEU A 31 7.72 -6.88 8.59
N TRP A 32 8.42 -7.86 8.00
CA TRP A 32 8.69 -7.89 6.55
C TRP A 32 7.43 -8.01 5.69
N LEU A 33 6.32 -8.49 6.26
CA LEU A 33 5.03 -8.55 5.59
C LEU A 33 4.57 -7.14 5.19
N GLN A 34 4.81 -6.13 6.04
CA GLN A 34 4.50 -4.73 5.72
C GLN A 34 5.28 -4.25 4.49
N THR A 35 6.56 -4.61 4.40
CA THR A 35 7.43 -4.29 3.26
C THR A 35 6.93 -4.93 1.97
N VAL A 36 6.46 -6.19 2.03
CA VAL A 36 5.84 -6.88 0.90
C VAL A 36 4.54 -6.19 0.48
N TYR A 37 3.67 -5.81 1.43
CA TYR A 37 2.46 -5.05 1.13
C TYR A 37 2.78 -3.73 0.44
N MET A 38 3.81 -3.01 0.90
CA MET A 38 4.21 -1.74 0.32
C MET A 38 4.71 -1.88 -1.11
N LEU A 39 5.43 -2.96 -1.42
CA LEU A 39 5.85 -3.31 -2.77
C LEU A 39 4.64 -3.62 -3.68
N LEU A 40 3.65 -4.35 -3.17
CA LEU A 40 2.41 -4.64 -3.90
C LEU A 40 1.63 -3.36 -4.19
N TYR A 41 1.53 -2.44 -3.23
CA TYR A 41 0.90 -1.13 -3.45
C TYR A 41 1.65 -0.28 -4.47
N ALA A 42 2.98 -0.20 -4.37
CA ALA A 42 3.83 0.51 -5.34
C ALA A 42 3.67 -0.07 -6.76
N GLY A 43 3.70 -1.41 -6.88
CA GLY A 43 3.50 -2.11 -8.15
C GLY A 43 2.11 -1.85 -8.73
N ALA A 44 1.06 -2.03 -7.95
CA ALA A 44 -0.31 -1.76 -8.37
C ALA A 44 -0.48 -0.30 -8.83
N TRP A 45 0.13 0.66 -8.13
CA TRP A 45 0.06 2.07 -8.50
C TRP A 45 0.83 2.41 -9.78
N LEU A 46 1.96 1.75 -10.05
CA LEU A 46 2.64 1.86 -11.35
C LEU A 46 1.73 1.40 -12.50
N PHE A 47 0.95 0.34 -12.32
CA PHE A 47 -0.03 -0.09 -13.32
C PHE A 47 -1.25 0.84 -13.41
N VAL A 48 -1.63 1.52 -12.33
CA VAL A 48 -2.63 2.59 -12.34
C VAL A 48 -2.15 3.79 -13.17
N CYS A 49 -0.86 4.14 -13.10
CA CYS A 49 -0.27 5.18 -13.95
C CYS A 49 -0.37 4.84 -15.46
N ASP A 50 -0.32 3.55 -15.81
CA ASP A 50 -0.49 3.04 -17.19
C ASP A 50 -1.96 2.95 -17.62
N MET A 51 -2.89 3.52 -16.84
CA MET A 51 -4.32 3.59 -17.12
C MET A 51 -5.00 2.23 -17.38
N LYS A 52 -4.43 1.12 -16.91
CA LYS A 52 -5.07 -0.20 -16.96
C LYS A 52 -6.17 -0.37 -15.90
N ARG A 53 -7.44 -0.42 -16.33
CA ARG A 53 -8.63 -0.55 -15.47
C ARG A 53 -8.51 -1.63 -14.38
N TRP A 54 -7.84 -2.74 -14.69
CA TRP A 54 -7.64 -3.84 -13.75
C TRP A 54 -6.75 -3.47 -12.56
N ALA A 55 -5.80 -2.55 -12.73
CA ALA A 55 -4.92 -2.07 -11.66
C ALA A 55 -5.68 -1.31 -10.57
N ALA A 56 -6.75 -0.59 -10.93
CA ALA A 56 -7.62 0.07 -9.98
C ALA A 56 -8.31 -0.95 -9.06
N PHE A 57 -8.85 -2.03 -9.63
CA PHE A 57 -9.47 -3.10 -8.84
C PHE A 57 -8.46 -3.82 -7.95
N VAL A 58 -7.23 -4.05 -8.43
CA VAL A 58 -6.15 -4.64 -7.63
C VAL A 58 -5.79 -3.74 -6.44
N TYR A 59 -5.66 -2.43 -6.65
CA TYR A 59 -5.32 -1.49 -5.58
C TYR A 59 -6.44 -1.40 -4.51
N ILE A 60 -7.70 -1.35 -4.96
CA ILE A 60 -8.86 -1.36 -4.06
C ILE A 60 -8.96 -2.70 -3.31
N GLY A 61 -8.71 -3.81 -3.99
CA GLY A 61 -8.68 -5.15 -3.41
C GLY A 61 -7.61 -5.28 -2.32
N LEU A 62 -6.38 -4.84 -2.60
CA LEU A 62 -5.28 -4.79 -1.63
C LEU A 62 -5.65 -3.94 -0.41
N THR A 63 -6.25 -2.78 -0.64
CA THR A 63 -6.72 -1.90 0.45
C THR A 63 -7.80 -2.58 1.28
N SER A 64 -8.74 -3.28 0.64
CA SER A 64 -9.81 -4.01 1.32
C SER A 64 -9.27 -5.16 2.17
N ILE A 65 -8.32 -5.92 1.64
CA ILE A 65 -7.62 -6.99 2.36
C ILE A 65 -6.87 -6.42 3.56
N SER A 66 -6.18 -5.29 3.38
CA SER A 66 -5.47 -4.59 4.46
C SER A 66 -6.42 -4.13 5.57
N ILE A 67 -7.62 -3.65 5.23
CA ILE A 67 -8.67 -3.29 6.19
C ILE A 67 -9.16 -4.52 6.95
N VAL A 68 -9.48 -5.62 6.26
CA VAL A 68 -9.96 -6.84 6.89
C VAL A 68 -8.91 -7.41 7.85
N LEU A 69 -7.64 -7.44 7.45
CA LEU A 69 -6.53 -7.88 8.29
C LEU A 69 -6.39 -7.02 9.55
N GLN A 70 -6.50 -5.70 9.40
CA GLN A 70 -6.41 -4.78 10.53
C GLN A 70 -7.58 -4.95 11.52
N LEU A 71 -8.79 -5.22 11.02
CA LEU A 71 -9.98 -5.43 11.85
C LEU A 71 -10.02 -6.81 12.52
N THR A 72 -9.40 -7.82 11.91
CA THR A 72 -9.45 -9.21 12.39
C THR A 72 -8.24 -9.60 13.25
N MET A 73 -7.09 -8.94 13.11
CA MET A 73 -5.91 -9.23 13.93
C MET A 73 -5.99 -8.54 15.31
N LYS A 74 -5.67 -9.29 16.37
CA LYS A 74 -5.64 -8.78 17.75
C LYS A 74 -4.65 -7.61 17.89
N ALA A 75 -5.07 -6.58 18.63
CA ALA A 75 -4.44 -5.28 18.84
C ALA A 75 -2.97 -5.29 19.34
N GLY A 76 -2.36 -6.44 19.65
CA GLY A 76 -0.97 -6.55 20.09
C GLY A 76 0.07 -6.68 18.97
N TYR A 77 -0.31 -7.23 17.81
CA TYR A 77 0.59 -7.39 16.65
C TYR A 77 0.26 -6.43 15.49
N ALA A 78 -1.02 -6.09 15.34
CA ALA A 78 -1.50 -5.25 14.24
C ALA A 78 -1.27 -3.75 14.46
N LYS A 79 -1.10 -3.32 15.73
CA LYS A 79 -1.05 -1.90 16.06
C LYS A 79 0.22 -1.24 15.49
N ASP A 80 1.36 -1.90 15.57
CA ASP A 80 2.61 -1.35 15.05
C ASP A 80 2.82 -1.65 13.54
N MET A 81 2.31 -2.78 13.04
CA MET A 81 2.52 -3.19 11.64
C MET A 81 1.61 -2.49 10.61
N TYR A 82 0.41 -2.07 10.99
CA TYR A 82 -0.62 -1.60 10.06
C TYR A 82 -1.29 -0.28 10.45
N THR A 83 -0.99 0.27 11.64
CA THR A 83 -1.75 1.41 12.18
C THR A 83 -1.07 2.76 12.02
N ASP A 84 0.21 2.82 11.64
CA ASP A 84 0.90 4.10 11.60
C ASP A 84 0.80 4.78 10.23
N MET A 85 -0.11 5.76 10.14
CA MET A 85 -0.34 6.73 9.06
C MET A 85 -0.73 6.24 7.65
N MET A 86 -0.28 5.08 7.18
CA MET A 86 -0.49 4.63 5.79
C MET A 86 -1.93 4.22 5.47
N PHE A 87 -2.69 3.80 6.48
CA PHE A 87 -4.04 3.30 6.32
C PHE A 87 -5.03 4.33 5.73
N PRO A 88 -5.23 5.52 6.33
CA PRO A 88 -6.10 6.54 5.74
C PRO A 88 -5.57 7.06 4.40
N VAL A 89 -4.26 7.03 4.18
CA VAL A 89 -3.62 7.44 2.92
C VAL A 89 -4.00 6.49 1.78
N ASN A 90 -3.94 5.18 2.00
CA ASN A 90 -4.33 4.17 1.00
C ASN A 90 -5.83 4.25 0.67
N ILE A 91 -6.68 4.57 1.66
CA ILE A 91 -8.11 4.79 1.43
C ILE A 91 -8.34 6.04 0.56
N LEU A 92 -7.69 7.16 0.88
CA LEU A 92 -7.75 8.37 0.05
C LEU A 92 -7.28 8.11 -1.38
N PHE A 93 -6.20 7.34 -1.53
CA PHE A 93 -5.69 6.92 -2.82
C PHE A 93 -6.68 6.04 -3.59
N CYS A 94 -7.42 5.14 -2.94
CA CYS A 94 -8.53 4.43 -3.58
C CYS A 94 -9.60 5.38 -4.12
N PHE A 95 -9.98 6.41 -3.35
CA PHE A 95 -10.93 7.43 -3.82
C PHE A 95 -10.40 8.20 -5.03
N PHE A 96 -9.12 8.59 -5.04
CA PHE A 96 -8.49 9.24 -6.18
C PHE A 96 -8.49 8.35 -7.43
N VAL A 97 -8.19 7.06 -7.29
CA VAL A 97 -8.22 6.09 -8.39
C VAL A 97 -9.63 5.93 -8.96
N LEU A 98 -10.64 5.75 -8.10
CA LEU A 98 -12.04 5.62 -8.53
C LEU A 98 -12.54 6.88 -9.25
N PHE A 99 -12.24 8.07 -8.69
CA PHE A 99 -12.65 9.33 -9.29
C PHE A 99 -11.94 9.58 -10.62
N TYR A 100 -10.65 9.25 -10.72
CA TYR A 100 -9.89 9.37 -11.95
C TYR A 100 -10.46 8.46 -13.03
N TYR A 101 -10.67 7.17 -12.74
CA TYR A 101 -11.21 6.22 -13.72
C TYR A 101 -12.61 6.53 -14.18
N LYS A 102 -13.48 7.01 -13.28
CA LYS A 102 -14.84 7.45 -13.64
C LYS A 102 -14.83 8.59 -14.68
N ARG A 103 -13.75 9.37 -14.78
CA ARG A 103 -13.60 10.45 -15.76
C ARG A 103 -13.14 9.98 -17.15
N PHE A 104 -12.63 8.75 -17.26
CA PHE A 104 -12.17 8.13 -18.52
C PHE A 104 -13.11 7.02 -19.03
N GLU A 105 -14.29 6.89 -18.44
CA GLU A 105 -15.48 6.29 -19.07
C GLU A 105 -16.35 7.38 -19.69
#